data_AF-A0A914VKD2-F1
#
_entry.id   AF-A0A914VKD2-F1
#
_cell.length_a   1.000
_cell.length_b   1.000
_cell.length_c   1.000
_cell.angle_alpha   90.00
_cell.angle_beta   90.00
_cell.angle_gamma   90.00
#
_symmetry.space_group_name_H-M   'P 1'
#
loop_
_entity.id
_entity.type
_entity.pdbx_description
1 polymer ?
#
loop_
_entity_poly.entity_id
_entity_poly.type
_entity_poly.pdbx_seq_one_letter_code
_entity_poly.pdbx_strand_id
1 'polypeptide(L)'
;MMKYSLLLLFCTFLAQNAAQDTIDTWAPSDATEAYTATAAWTGRVTGATGWTYIPEDTSTAGTSAPPTSSCSSTHCPQECACTPQNIWLDIVLVVDVSNSITADGLLGAKAFLKSIVSALTVSQTPGKTTRVAIVGFAATAQVYKDLGDVISQSDERPTAQNVVFLVTSANQKGSPLDPHPIANQLKSDGTTIITVGYAQSDTTTPPTIDFASPGYNFTNRQPDLFPALGRALCDVNCFCLPRWVQYASGTPGYPQYRKYGECLFLQTLPATWDTARQVCQTMTVTGGYLMDELDADKQYFAKTLATATHPEVQSQGYWTGLNNKDGFWSWDRGTGNGLPLAGDDYSNWMSGYPMAGSAQCVADVKFSGFIMKWKNLPCSSPFTDARVYFCQTRSCDTDNYCG
;
A
#
# COMPACT_ATOMS: atom_id res chain seq x y z
N MET A 1 10.08 7.89 11.63
CA MET A 1 9.93 7.61 13.08
C MET A 1 8.68 8.33 13.56
N MET A 2 7.72 7.60 14.14
CA MET A 2 6.47 8.16 14.64
C MET A 2 6.72 9.10 15.84
N LYS A 3 6.03 10.25 15.90
CA LYS A 3 6.13 11.17 17.04
C LYS A 3 5.41 10.56 18.25
N TYR A 4 6.17 9.95 19.16
CA TYR A 4 5.65 9.31 20.37
C TYR A 4 4.69 10.18 21.20
N SER A 5 5.02 11.45 21.40
CA SER A 5 4.15 12.39 22.12
C SER A 5 2.79 12.59 21.43
N LEU A 6 2.73 12.47 20.10
CA LEU A 6 1.49 12.57 19.31
C LEU A 6 0.67 11.27 19.40
N LEU A 7 1.31 10.10 19.44
CA LEU A 7 0.66 8.82 19.72
C LEU A 7 0.04 8.81 21.13
N LEU A 8 0.79 9.20 22.16
CA LEU A 8 0.29 9.19 23.53
C LEU A 8 -0.85 10.19 23.71
N LEU A 9 -0.78 11.34 23.03
CA LEU A 9 -1.90 12.29 22.94
C LEU A 9 -3.11 11.66 22.23
N PHE A 10 -2.91 10.94 21.11
CA PHE A 10 -4.00 10.23 20.40
C PHE A 10 -4.71 9.21 21.30
N CYS A 11 -3.95 8.33 21.97
CA CYS A 11 -4.50 7.35 22.91
C CYS A 11 -5.18 8.03 24.12
N THR A 12 -4.74 9.23 24.52
CA THR A 12 -5.39 10.04 25.58
C THR A 12 -6.70 10.68 25.10
N PHE A 13 -6.90 10.86 23.79
CA PHE A 13 -8.19 11.35 23.23
C PHE A 13 -9.18 10.20 22.95
N LEU A 14 -8.69 8.96 22.80
CA LEU A 14 -9.54 7.76 22.80
C LEU A 14 -10.02 7.37 24.21
N ALA A 15 -9.36 7.88 25.25
CA ALA A 15 -9.60 7.57 26.66
C ALA A 15 -11.01 8.02 27.10
N GLN A 16 -11.82 7.06 27.56
CA GLN A 16 -13.17 7.29 28.09
C GLN A 16 -13.42 6.42 29.32
N ASN A 17 -14.06 7.01 30.35
CA ASN A 17 -14.49 6.35 31.59
C ASN A 17 -13.37 5.65 32.39
N ALA A 18 -13.74 5.00 33.51
CA ALA A 18 -12.80 4.26 34.34
C ALA A 18 -12.27 2.99 33.64
N ALA A 19 -11.10 2.53 34.09
CA ALA A 19 -10.53 1.24 33.71
C ALA A 19 -11.24 0.07 34.40
N GLN A 20 -10.94 -1.14 33.92
CA GLN A 20 -11.37 -2.40 34.53
C GLN A 20 -10.20 -2.99 35.35
N ASP A 21 -10.45 -3.41 36.60
CA ASP A 21 -9.41 -3.88 37.54
C ASP A 21 -8.66 -5.16 37.10
N THR A 22 -9.08 -5.79 36.01
CA THR A 22 -8.47 -7.01 35.45
C THR A 22 -7.14 -6.76 34.72
N ILE A 23 -6.76 -5.50 34.49
CA ILE A 23 -5.54 -5.07 33.80
C ILE A 23 -4.25 -5.59 34.44
N ASP A 24 -4.20 -5.73 35.78
CA ASP A 24 -3.03 -6.23 36.52
C ASP A 24 -2.62 -7.66 36.13
N THR A 25 -3.48 -8.38 35.40
CA THR A 25 -3.15 -9.69 34.80
C THR A 25 -2.34 -9.60 33.51
N TRP A 26 -2.21 -8.43 32.87
CA TRP A 26 -1.37 -8.25 31.68
C TRP A 26 0.11 -8.10 32.04
N ALA A 27 0.64 -9.10 32.74
CA ALA A 27 2.05 -9.16 33.11
C ALA A 27 2.96 -9.16 31.85
N PRO A 28 4.20 -8.65 31.94
CA PRO A 28 5.16 -8.69 30.82
C PRO A 28 5.41 -10.11 30.25
N SER A 29 5.13 -11.15 31.03
CA SER A 29 5.12 -12.57 30.59
C SER A 29 4.14 -12.83 29.44
N ASP A 30 2.92 -12.28 29.46
CA ASP A 30 1.92 -12.46 28.39
C ASP A 30 2.45 -11.87 27.07
N ALA A 31 3.08 -10.70 27.17
CA ALA A 31 3.78 -10.01 26.09
C ALA A 31 5.14 -10.65 25.72
N THR A 32 5.41 -11.84 26.26
CA THR A 32 6.55 -12.73 25.94
C THR A 32 6.08 -14.12 25.47
N GLU A 33 4.95 -14.64 25.97
CA GLU A 33 4.27 -15.85 25.45
C GLU A 33 3.71 -15.67 24.02
N ALA A 34 3.61 -14.45 23.53
CA ALA A 34 3.36 -14.19 22.11
C ALA A 34 4.59 -14.42 21.21
N TYR A 35 5.80 -14.46 21.79
CA TYR A 35 7.08 -14.51 21.07
C TYR A 35 7.69 -15.92 21.04
N THR A 36 7.44 -16.74 22.08
CA THR A 36 7.95 -18.12 22.18
C THR A 36 7.27 -19.13 21.24
N ALA A 37 6.13 -18.78 20.64
CA ALA A 37 5.33 -19.64 19.76
C ALA A 37 5.95 -19.91 18.36
N THR A 38 7.18 -19.47 18.11
CA THR A 38 7.92 -19.74 16.86
C THR A 38 8.65 -21.09 16.87
N ALA A 39 8.73 -21.77 18.01
CA ALA A 39 9.35 -23.10 18.14
C ALA A 39 8.35 -24.24 17.84
N ALA A 40 8.54 -24.88 16.68
CA ALA A 40 7.96 -26.16 16.26
C ALA A 40 6.42 -26.26 16.08
N TRP A 41 5.97 -26.18 14.81
CA TRP A 41 4.86 -27.02 14.35
C TRP A 41 5.13 -27.65 12.98
N THR A 42 5.62 -28.90 12.98
CA THR A 42 5.71 -29.74 11.78
C THR A 42 4.36 -30.43 11.54
N GLY A 43 3.38 -29.71 11.00
CA GLY A 43 2.05 -30.22 10.66
C GLY A 43 1.78 -30.22 9.14
N ARG A 44 1.17 -31.29 8.64
CA ARG A 44 0.99 -31.54 7.19
C ARG A 44 -0.44 -31.22 6.77
N VAL A 45 -0.63 -30.41 5.72
CA VAL A 45 -1.94 -30.02 5.18
C VAL A 45 -2.47 -31.08 4.19
N THR A 46 -3.77 -31.39 4.23
CA THR A 46 -4.45 -32.31 3.29
C THR A 46 -5.95 -31.99 3.09
N GLY A 47 -6.41 -31.81 1.83
CA GLY A 47 -7.84 -31.71 1.43
C GLY A 47 -8.45 -30.30 1.58
N ALA A 48 -9.24 -29.69 0.66
CA ALA A 48 -10.12 -30.13 -0.44
C ALA A 48 -11.49 -30.73 0.02
N THR A 49 -12.68 -30.40 -0.54
CA THR A 49 -13.09 -29.48 -1.64
C THR A 49 -14.63 -29.30 -1.71
N GLY A 50 -15.14 -28.14 -2.19
CA GLY A 50 -16.28 -28.07 -3.14
C GLY A 50 -17.72 -27.66 -2.68
N TRP A 51 -18.22 -26.54 -3.26
CA TRP A 51 -19.57 -26.26 -3.82
C TRP A 51 -20.87 -26.47 -2.98
N THR A 52 -22.00 -25.74 -3.12
CA THR A 52 -22.47 -24.70 -4.08
C THR A 52 -23.56 -23.78 -3.46
N TYR A 53 -23.88 -22.62 -4.08
CA TYR A 53 -25.05 -21.72 -3.81
C TYR A 53 -26.29 -22.20 -4.64
N ILE A 54 -27.56 -21.71 -4.61
CA ILE A 54 -28.27 -20.40 -4.79
C ILE A 54 -29.79 -20.65 -4.43
N PRO A 55 -30.83 -19.78 -4.67
CA PRO A 55 -31.09 -18.30 -4.57
C PRO A 55 -32.19 -17.96 -3.51
N GLU A 56 -32.55 -16.71 -3.16
CA GLU A 56 -33.35 -15.66 -3.84
C GLU A 56 -33.01 -14.28 -3.19
N ASP A 57 -32.87 -13.11 -3.86
CA ASP A 57 -33.68 -12.40 -4.89
C ASP A 57 -34.86 -11.59 -4.29
N THR A 58 -35.18 -10.33 -4.62
CA THR A 58 -34.53 -9.22 -5.39
C THR A 58 -34.43 -7.98 -4.46
N SER A 59 -34.16 -6.69 -4.76
CA SER A 59 -33.73 -5.81 -5.90
C SER A 59 -33.28 -4.47 -5.28
N THR A 60 -32.50 -3.54 -5.86
CA THR A 60 -31.56 -3.54 -6.99
C THR A 60 -30.52 -2.44 -6.74
N ALA A 61 -29.22 -2.78 -6.70
CA ALA A 61 -28.12 -1.84 -6.84
C ALA A 61 -27.09 -2.48 -7.77
N GLY A 62 -26.61 -1.75 -8.78
CA GLY A 62 -25.90 -2.33 -9.91
C GLY A 62 -24.49 -2.84 -9.59
N THR A 63 -24.38 -4.10 -9.17
CA THR A 63 -23.10 -4.82 -9.09
C THR A 63 -22.58 -5.17 -10.49
N SER A 64 -22.00 -4.18 -11.17
CA SER A 64 -20.84 -4.49 -12.01
C SER A 64 -19.72 -4.97 -11.07
N ALA A 65 -19.06 -6.09 -11.40
CA ALA A 65 -17.74 -6.36 -10.83
C ALA A 65 -16.81 -5.16 -11.10
N PRO A 66 -15.82 -4.86 -10.24
CA PRO A 66 -14.76 -3.93 -10.64
C PRO A 66 -14.17 -4.42 -11.97
N PRO A 67 -13.95 -3.54 -12.95
CA PRO A 67 -13.46 -3.97 -14.26
C PRO A 67 -12.13 -4.70 -14.07
N THR A 68 -12.12 -6.01 -14.34
CA THR A 68 -10.88 -6.77 -14.33
C THR A 68 -10.01 -6.22 -15.44
N SER A 69 -8.87 -5.64 -15.07
CA SER A 69 -7.85 -5.19 -16.01
C SER A 69 -7.59 -6.32 -16.99
N SER A 70 -7.94 -6.10 -18.26
CA SER A 70 -8.11 -7.16 -19.26
C SER A 70 -6.77 -7.56 -19.85
N CYS A 71 -5.90 -8.05 -18.99
CA CYS A 71 -4.47 -8.14 -19.22
C CYS A 71 -3.97 -9.60 -19.17
N SER A 72 -3.14 -9.96 -20.15
CA SER A 72 -2.43 -11.24 -20.18
C SER A 72 -1.30 -11.24 -19.15
N SER A 73 -1.18 -12.29 -18.32
CA SER A 73 -0.54 -12.26 -16.99
C SER A 73 0.97 -11.95 -16.91
N THR A 74 1.64 -11.68 -18.03
CA THR A 74 3.03 -11.19 -18.10
C THR A 74 3.17 -9.74 -18.58
N HIS A 75 2.09 -9.13 -19.07
CA HIS A 75 2.06 -7.79 -19.67
C HIS A 75 1.19 -6.83 -18.85
N CYS A 76 1.13 -7.01 -17.54
CA CYS A 76 0.35 -6.17 -16.61
C CYS A 76 1.26 -5.30 -15.75
N PRO A 77 0.80 -4.15 -15.24
CA PRO A 77 1.48 -3.45 -14.17
C PRO A 77 1.72 -4.40 -12.99
N GLN A 78 2.94 -4.41 -12.46
CA GLN A 78 3.33 -5.37 -11.42
C GLN A 78 2.49 -5.14 -10.14
N GLU A 79 1.81 -6.16 -9.61
CA GLU A 79 1.14 -6.06 -8.29
C GLU A 79 2.16 -6.11 -7.12
N CYS A 80 1.78 -5.57 -5.96
CA CYS A 80 2.60 -5.61 -4.74
C CYS A 80 2.77 -7.06 -4.24
N ALA A 81 4.00 -7.52 -4.00
CA ALA A 81 4.20 -8.84 -3.38
C ALA A 81 3.69 -8.88 -1.92
N CYS A 82 2.97 -9.93 -1.55
CA CYS A 82 2.36 -10.11 -0.21
C CYS A 82 2.72 -11.45 0.44
N THR A 83 3.88 -11.50 1.09
CA THR A 83 4.39 -12.58 1.94
C THR A 83 4.41 -12.09 3.40
N PRO A 84 3.43 -12.44 4.26
CA PRO A 84 3.29 -11.87 5.61
C PRO A 84 4.53 -12.01 6.51
N GLN A 85 5.29 -13.09 6.36
CA GLN A 85 6.51 -13.37 7.12
C GLN A 85 7.66 -12.40 6.76
N ASN A 86 7.58 -11.73 5.62
CA ASN A 86 8.58 -10.75 5.18
C ASN A 86 8.18 -9.29 5.49
N ILE A 87 7.02 -9.04 6.13
CA ILE A 87 6.53 -7.69 6.44
C ILE A 87 7.44 -7.00 7.47
N TRP A 88 7.79 -5.74 7.20
CA TRP A 88 8.64 -4.90 8.05
C TRP A 88 7.95 -3.58 8.43
N LEU A 89 7.09 -3.65 9.43
CA LEU A 89 6.36 -2.49 9.93
C LEU A 89 6.81 -2.14 11.36
N ASP A 90 6.63 -0.88 11.74
CA ASP A 90 6.69 -0.46 13.13
C ASP A 90 5.23 -0.27 13.59
N ILE A 91 4.68 -1.29 14.27
CA ILE A 91 3.26 -1.40 14.62
C ILE A 91 3.05 -1.08 16.10
N VAL A 92 2.05 -0.23 16.38
CA VAL A 92 1.54 0.03 17.73
C VAL A 92 0.14 -0.56 17.85
N LEU A 93 -0.01 -1.58 18.69
CA LEU A 93 -1.31 -2.17 19.04
C LEU A 93 -1.95 -1.30 20.11
N VAL A 94 -3.08 -0.66 19.78
CA VAL A 94 -3.84 0.20 20.67
C VAL A 94 -5.13 -0.52 21.08
N VAL A 95 -5.27 -0.80 22.37
CA VAL A 95 -6.32 -1.68 22.90
C VAL A 95 -7.21 -0.91 23.88
N ASP A 96 -8.51 -0.96 23.66
CA ASP A 96 -9.48 -0.46 24.63
C ASP A 96 -9.47 -1.37 25.87
N VAL A 97 -9.15 -0.79 27.02
CA VAL A 97 -9.17 -1.45 28.34
C VAL A 97 -10.04 -0.67 29.33
N SER A 98 -10.93 0.18 28.82
CA SER A 98 -11.97 0.86 29.59
C SER A 98 -13.12 -0.07 29.94
N ASN A 99 -14.07 0.41 30.76
CA ASN A 99 -15.34 -0.27 30.98
C ASN A 99 -16.27 -0.35 29.74
N SER A 100 -15.82 0.04 28.54
CA SER A 100 -16.51 -0.23 27.26
C SER A 100 -16.44 -1.72 26.86
N ILE A 101 -15.47 -2.47 27.39
CA ILE A 101 -15.22 -3.86 27.06
C ILE A 101 -15.37 -4.75 28.30
N THR A 102 -15.94 -5.94 28.11
CA THR A 102 -16.03 -6.98 29.15
C THR A 102 -14.70 -7.72 29.30
N ALA A 103 -14.47 -8.38 30.44
CA ALA A 103 -13.26 -9.18 30.65
C ALA A 103 -13.10 -10.29 29.59
N ASP A 104 -14.18 -10.99 29.22
CA ASP A 104 -14.19 -11.97 28.13
C ASP A 104 -13.92 -11.31 26.77
N GLY A 105 -14.47 -10.11 26.55
CA GLY A 105 -14.20 -9.31 25.36
C GLY A 105 -12.72 -8.91 25.23
N LEU A 106 -12.09 -8.53 26.33
CA LEU A 106 -10.66 -8.20 26.39
C LEU A 106 -9.78 -9.44 26.18
N LEU A 107 -10.16 -10.61 26.71
CA LEU A 107 -9.50 -11.89 26.40
C LEU A 107 -9.63 -12.23 24.91
N GLY A 108 -10.81 -12.01 24.30
CA GLY A 108 -11.03 -12.14 22.87
C GLY A 108 -10.14 -11.20 22.04
N ALA A 109 -10.03 -9.93 22.44
CA ALA A 109 -9.14 -8.95 21.81
C ALA A 109 -7.66 -9.33 21.94
N LYS A 110 -7.20 -9.78 23.13
CA LYS A 110 -5.85 -10.32 23.34
C LYS A 110 -5.56 -11.50 22.40
N ALA A 111 -6.47 -12.48 22.29
CA ALA A 111 -6.31 -13.65 21.43
C ALA A 111 -6.30 -13.31 19.93
N PHE A 112 -7.16 -12.39 19.51
CA PHE A 112 -7.20 -11.84 18.15
C PHE A 112 -5.89 -11.15 17.76
N LEU A 113 -5.37 -10.25 18.61
CA LEU A 113 -4.10 -9.57 18.39
C LEU A 113 -2.90 -10.54 18.40
N LYS A 114 -2.87 -11.52 19.30
CA LYS A 114 -1.85 -12.59 19.32
C LYS A 114 -1.85 -13.38 18.00
N SER A 115 -3.02 -13.59 17.40
CA SER A 115 -3.19 -14.28 16.10
C SER A 115 -2.65 -13.46 14.92
N ILE A 116 -2.80 -12.13 14.94
CA ILE A 116 -2.19 -11.23 13.93
C ILE A 116 -0.66 -11.22 14.09
N VAL A 117 -0.16 -11.03 15.31
CA VAL A 117 1.27 -10.97 15.62
C VAL A 117 1.99 -12.27 15.23
N SER A 118 1.36 -13.44 15.43
CA SER A 118 1.94 -14.74 15.07
C SER A 118 2.10 -14.99 13.56
N ALA A 119 1.48 -14.17 12.70
CA ALA A 119 1.65 -14.26 11.24
C ALA A 119 2.85 -13.45 10.72
N LEU A 120 3.52 -12.67 11.58
CA LEU A 120 4.57 -11.72 11.23
C LEU A 120 5.92 -12.15 11.85
N THR A 121 7.03 -11.89 11.15
CA THR A 121 8.37 -12.08 11.73
C THR A 121 8.72 -10.92 12.65
N VAL A 122 8.34 -11.02 13.93
CA VAL A 122 8.64 -9.98 14.93
C VAL A 122 10.08 -10.14 15.43
N SER A 123 10.91 -9.12 15.22
CA SER A 123 12.28 -9.05 15.76
C SER A 123 12.76 -7.60 15.85
N GLN A 124 13.69 -7.38 16.76
CA GLN A 124 14.30 -6.06 16.99
C GLN A 124 15.52 -5.83 16.10
N THR A 125 16.14 -6.89 15.58
CA THR A 125 17.23 -6.80 14.59
C THR A 125 16.76 -6.07 13.33
N PRO A 126 17.55 -5.12 12.77
CA PRO A 126 17.29 -4.53 11.46
C PRO A 126 17.12 -5.58 10.34
N GLY A 127 16.31 -5.28 9.32
CA GLY A 127 15.97 -6.18 8.22
C GLY A 127 14.46 -6.33 7.99
N LYS A 128 14.07 -7.40 7.27
CA LYS A 128 12.67 -7.79 6.96
C LYS A 128 11.91 -8.30 8.19
N THR A 129 11.75 -7.46 9.21
CA THR A 129 11.15 -7.82 10.50
C THR A 129 10.22 -6.72 10.99
N THR A 130 9.18 -7.10 11.71
CA THR A 130 8.21 -6.16 12.29
C THR A 130 8.56 -5.87 13.75
N ARG A 131 8.40 -4.62 14.18
CA ARG A 131 8.52 -4.17 15.57
C ARG A 131 7.11 -3.91 16.12
N VAL A 132 6.85 -4.28 17.38
CA VAL A 132 5.49 -4.23 17.97
C VAL A 132 5.52 -3.61 19.37
N ALA A 133 4.79 -2.50 19.52
CA ALA A 133 4.45 -1.88 20.80
C ALA A 133 2.99 -2.16 21.20
N ILE A 134 2.68 -2.01 22.48
CA ILE A 134 1.34 -2.21 23.06
C ILE A 134 0.99 -1.03 23.98
N VAL A 135 -0.11 -0.35 23.66
CA VAL A 135 -0.69 0.74 24.44
C VAL A 135 -2.15 0.40 24.75
N GLY A 136 -2.51 0.40 26.03
CA GLY A 136 -3.91 0.30 26.45
C GLY A 136 -4.47 1.69 26.78
N PHE A 137 -5.74 1.94 26.54
CA PHE A 137 -6.42 3.18 26.95
C PHE A 137 -7.69 2.90 27.76
N ALA A 138 -7.89 3.68 28.82
CA ALA A 138 -9.08 3.68 29.66
C ALA A 138 -9.40 5.11 30.12
N ALA A 139 -9.22 5.43 31.41
CA ALA A 139 -9.24 6.82 31.89
C ALA A 139 -7.98 7.62 31.48
N THR A 140 -6.90 6.90 31.16
CA THR A 140 -5.62 7.41 30.66
C THR A 140 -5.06 6.42 29.64
N ALA A 141 -4.08 6.85 28.84
CA ALA A 141 -3.27 5.94 28.03
C ALA A 141 -2.10 5.38 28.86
N GLN A 142 -1.87 4.07 28.79
CA GLN A 142 -0.75 3.39 29.45
C GLN A 142 0.03 2.55 28.44
N VAL A 143 1.35 2.66 28.49
CA VAL A 143 2.26 1.86 27.67
C VAL A 143 2.59 0.57 28.42
N TYR A 144 2.25 -0.57 27.84
CA TYR A 144 2.55 -1.90 28.38
C TYR A 144 3.85 -2.45 27.79
N LYS A 145 4.18 -2.00 26.58
CA LYS A 145 5.43 -2.30 25.88
C LYS A 145 5.69 -1.18 24.88
N ASP A 146 6.68 -0.33 25.13
CA ASP A 146 7.14 0.65 24.15
C ASP A 146 7.85 -0.09 22.98
N LEU A 147 8.15 0.57 21.85
CA LEU A 147 9.20 0.05 20.95
C LEU A 147 10.58 0.25 21.62
N GLY A 148 10.80 1.37 22.32
CA GLY A 148 12.06 1.75 22.96
C GLY A 148 12.49 0.87 24.14
N ASP A 149 11.55 0.35 24.94
CA ASP A 149 11.85 -0.65 25.99
C ASP A 149 12.27 -2.01 25.41
N VAL A 150 12.27 -2.14 24.08
CA VAL A 150 12.60 -3.35 23.33
C VAL A 150 13.67 -3.08 22.25
N ILE A 151 14.19 -1.85 22.15
CA ILE A 151 15.15 -1.42 21.11
C ILE A 151 16.20 -0.48 21.71
N SER A 152 17.49 -0.73 21.43
CA SER A 152 18.57 0.23 21.70
C SER A 152 18.37 1.53 20.91
N GLN A 153 18.61 2.69 21.53
CA GLN A 153 18.32 4.04 20.99
C GLN A 153 19.06 4.43 19.67
N SER A 154 19.72 3.49 19.00
CA SER A 154 20.53 3.63 17.79
C SER A 154 19.81 3.28 16.48
N ASP A 155 18.70 2.54 16.52
CA ASP A 155 18.21 1.80 15.36
C ASP A 155 17.18 2.58 14.52
N GLU A 156 17.63 3.62 13.83
CA GLU A 156 16.83 4.34 12.84
C GLU A 156 16.47 3.43 11.66
N ARG A 157 15.17 3.20 11.44
CA ARG A 157 14.61 2.54 10.25
C ARG A 157 13.91 3.59 9.38
N PRO A 158 14.62 4.38 8.56
CA PRO A 158 14.07 5.56 7.90
C PRO A 158 12.93 5.26 6.91
N THR A 159 12.79 4.01 6.46
CA THR A 159 11.79 3.57 5.47
C THR A 159 10.73 2.61 6.04
N ALA A 160 10.81 2.22 7.32
CA ALA A 160 9.76 1.41 7.95
C ALA A 160 8.46 2.23 8.06
N GLN A 161 7.34 1.62 7.63
CA GLN A 161 6.04 2.28 7.67
C GLN A 161 5.41 2.11 9.06
N ASN A 162 4.75 3.17 9.54
CA ASN A 162 4.26 3.27 10.90
C ASN A 162 2.76 2.92 10.92
N VAL A 163 2.34 2.01 11.79
CA VAL A 163 0.94 1.57 11.89
C VAL A 163 0.42 1.74 13.31
N VAL A 164 -0.74 2.39 13.45
CA VAL A 164 -1.57 2.30 14.65
C VAL A 164 -2.69 1.30 14.36
N PHE A 165 -2.74 0.21 15.12
CA PHE A 165 -3.77 -0.82 15.00
C PHE A 165 -4.70 -0.74 16.21
N LEU A 166 -5.90 -0.20 16.04
CA LEU A 166 -6.88 0.05 17.10
C LEU A 166 -7.95 -1.05 17.16
N VAL A 167 -8.17 -1.62 18.35
CA VAL A 167 -9.33 -2.48 18.65
C VAL A 167 -10.15 -1.83 19.79
N THR A 168 -11.43 -1.59 19.56
CA THR A 168 -12.35 -0.97 20.53
C THR A 168 -13.80 -1.35 20.29
N SER A 169 -14.58 -1.44 21.37
CA SER A 169 -16.05 -1.57 21.36
C SER A 169 -16.78 -0.22 21.45
N ALA A 170 -16.06 0.88 21.71
CA ALA A 170 -16.63 2.21 21.90
C ALA A 170 -16.81 2.99 20.58
N ASN A 171 -17.98 3.61 20.40
CA ASN A 171 -18.15 4.67 19.41
C ASN A 171 -17.50 5.96 19.95
N GLN A 172 -16.46 6.46 19.26
CA GLN A 172 -15.73 7.67 19.67
C GLN A 172 -16.44 8.98 19.26
N LYS A 173 -17.48 8.88 18.44
CA LYS A 173 -18.28 10.00 17.93
C LYS A 173 -19.08 10.67 19.05
N GLY A 174 -18.65 11.86 19.45
CA GLY A 174 -19.22 12.60 20.59
C GLY A 174 -18.41 12.49 21.89
N SER A 175 -17.20 11.92 21.85
CA SER A 175 -16.23 12.03 22.95
C SER A 175 -15.99 13.50 23.33
N PRO A 176 -15.83 13.84 24.63
CA PRO A 176 -15.37 15.17 25.06
C PRO A 176 -13.99 15.57 24.51
N LEU A 177 -13.17 14.57 24.15
CA LEU A 177 -11.91 14.72 23.45
C LEU A 177 -12.04 14.08 22.06
N ASP A 178 -12.22 14.89 21.01
CA ASP A 178 -12.38 14.39 19.65
C ASP A 178 -11.04 13.86 19.09
N PRO A 179 -10.90 12.55 18.79
CA PRO A 179 -9.65 12.00 18.26
C PRO A 179 -9.34 12.41 16.81
N HIS A 180 -10.30 12.97 16.04
CA HIS A 180 -10.13 13.26 14.62
C HIS A 180 -8.94 14.18 14.27
N PRO A 181 -8.67 15.30 14.96
CA PRO A 181 -7.55 16.18 14.63
C PRO A 181 -6.20 15.48 14.76
N ILE A 182 -6.04 14.65 15.80
CA ILE A 182 -4.78 13.92 16.05
C ILE A 182 -4.66 12.72 15.11
N ALA A 183 -5.75 12.00 14.83
CA ALA A 183 -5.77 10.96 13.81
C ALA A 183 -5.35 11.51 12.44
N ASN A 184 -5.86 12.70 12.08
CA ASN A 184 -5.50 13.37 10.83
C ASN A 184 -4.04 13.85 10.81
N GLN A 185 -3.49 14.31 11.95
CA GLN A 185 -2.06 14.63 12.05
C GLN A 185 -1.17 13.38 11.98
N LEU A 186 -1.56 12.26 12.59
CA LEU A 186 -0.84 10.98 12.45
C LEU A 186 -0.83 10.52 10.99
N LYS A 187 -1.96 10.64 10.29
CA LYS A 187 -2.06 10.31 8.85
C LYS A 187 -1.23 11.24 7.96
N SER A 188 -1.16 12.55 8.26
CA SER A 188 -0.28 13.47 7.51
C SER A 188 1.22 13.32 7.84
N ASP A 189 1.54 12.85 9.05
CA ASP A 189 2.89 12.40 9.45
C ASP A 189 3.27 11.02 8.88
N GLY A 190 2.43 10.40 8.02
CA GLY A 190 2.72 9.14 7.34
C GLY A 190 2.39 7.86 8.12
N THR A 191 1.53 7.94 9.13
CA THR A 191 1.06 6.79 9.92
C THR A 191 -0.24 6.23 9.35
N THR A 192 -0.31 4.93 9.10
CA THR A 192 -1.59 4.28 8.75
C THR A 192 -2.34 3.90 10.03
N ILE A 193 -3.62 4.29 10.11
CA ILE A 193 -4.51 3.92 11.21
C ILE A 193 -5.45 2.82 10.71
N ILE A 194 -5.22 1.59 11.20
CA ILE A 194 -6.06 0.41 10.98
C ILE A 194 -6.98 0.25 12.19
N THR A 195 -8.26 0.02 11.95
CA THR A 195 -9.26 -0.05 13.03
C THR A 195 -10.13 -1.30 12.93
N VAL A 196 -10.42 -1.94 14.05
CA VAL A 196 -11.34 -3.07 14.15
C VAL A 196 -12.42 -2.75 15.17
N GLY A 197 -13.63 -2.45 14.69
CA GLY A 197 -14.81 -2.31 15.54
C GLY A 197 -15.19 -3.65 16.15
N TYR A 198 -15.21 -3.72 17.49
CA TYR A 198 -15.46 -4.94 18.24
C TYR A 198 -16.89 -4.99 18.80
N ALA A 199 -17.77 -5.75 18.13
CA ALA A 199 -19.07 -6.12 18.66
C ALA A 199 -18.93 -7.28 19.66
N GLN A 200 -19.47 -7.11 20.86
CA GLN A 200 -19.41 -8.10 21.94
C GLN A 200 -20.51 -9.18 21.77
N SER A 201 -20.62 -10.11 22.71
CA SER A 201 -21.64 -11.17 22.67
C SER A 201 -23.07 -10.63 22.78
N ASP A 202 -23.24 -9.49 23.45
CA ASP A 202 -24.49 -8.76 23.67
C ASP A 202 -24.78 -7.69 22.59
N THR A 203 -23.78 -7.21 21.85
CA THR A 203 -23.98 -6.19 20.80
C THR A 203 -24.00 -6.79 19.38
N THR A 204 -25.07 -6.49 18.63
CA THR A 204 -25.25 -6.95 17.25
C THR A 204 -24.46 -6.11 16.24
N THR A 205 -24.42 -4.79 16.45
CA THR A 205 -23.75 -3.83 15.56
C THR A 205 -22.39 -3.41 16.12
N PRO A 206 -21.27 -3.61 15.37
CA PRO A 206 -19.96 -3.07 15.75
C PRO A 206 -19.95 -1.53 15.79
N PRO A 207 -19.07 -0.90 16.58
CA PRO A 207 -18.88 0.55 16.54
C PRO A 207 -18.28 1.00 15.21
N THR A 208 -18.65 2.21 14.77
CA THR A 208 -18.09 2.83 13.57
C THR A 208 -16.93 3.75 13.96
N ILE A 209 -15.75 3.48 13.41
CA ILE A 209 -14.52 4.21 13.71
C ILE A 209 -14.15 5.06 12.47
N ASP A 210 -14.71 6.28 12.41
CA ASP A 210 -14.69 7.14 11.21
C ASP A 210 -13.37 7.90 10.97
N PHE A 211 -12.46 7.94 11.96
CA PHE A 211 -11.14 8.57 11.83
C PHE A 211 -10.03 7.66 11.26
N ALA A 212 -10.33 6.43 10.87
CA ALA A 212 -9.36 5.48 10.28
C ALA A 212 -8.65 6.02 9.02
N SER A 213 -7.66 5.28 8.51
CA SER A 213 -7.16 5.52 7.15
C SER A 213 -8.18 5.01 6.11
N PRO A 214 -8.36 5.70 4.96
CA PRO A 214 -9.35 5.29 3.96
C PRO A 214 -9.11 3.85 3.47
N GLY A 215 -10.11 2.98 3.64
CA GLY A 215 -10.01 1.54 3.33
C GLY A 215 -9.55 0.63 4.48
N TYR A 216 -9.14 1.18 5.63
CA TYR A 216 -8.55 0.42 6.75
C TYR A 216 -9.46 0.30 7.99
N ASN A 217 -10.78 0.43 7.81
CA ASN A 217 -11.77 0.24 8.88
C ASN A 217 -12.52 -1.09 8.70
N PHE A 218 -12.33 -1.99 9.66
CA PHE A 218 -12.83 -3.37 9.68
C PHE A 218 -13.72 -3.61 10.90
N THR A 219 -14.40 -4.76 10.95
CA THR A 219 -15.15 -5.17 12.15
C THR A 219 -14.95 -6.65 12.48
N ASN A 220 -15.11 -7.02 13.74
CA ASN A 220 -15.02 -8.43 14.17
C ASN A 220 -16.17 -9.33 13.66
N ARG A 221 -17.16 -8.77 12.95
CA ARG A 221 -18.25 -9.50 12.28
C ARG A 221 -17.97 -9.74 10.78
N GLN A 222 -16.87 -9.24 10.24
CA GLN A 222 -16.52 -9.39 8.82
C GLN A 222 -16.07 -10.84 8.49
N PRO A 223 -16.68 -11.53 7.51
CA PRO A 223 -16.38 -12.94 7.23
C PRO A 223 -14.93 -13.23 6.81
N ASP A 224 -14.25 -12.30 6.13
CA ASP A 224 -12.88 -12.46 5.63
C ASP A 224 -11.85 -11.62 6.41
N LEU A 225 -12.14 -11.25 7.66
CA LEU A 225 -11.35 -10.32 8.47
C LEU A 225 -9.84 -10.62 8.48
N PHE A 226 -9.42 -11.86 8.74
CA PHE A 226 -7.99 -12.21 8.77
C PHE A 226 -7.32 -12.07 7.39
N PRO A 227 -7.86 -12.63 6.29
CA PRO A 227 -7.41 -12.31 4.92
C PRO A 227 -7.39 -10.81 4.60
N ALA A 228 -8.39 -10.04 5.03
CA ALA A 228 -8.46 -8.60 4.78
C ALA A 228 -7.38 -7.81 5.52
N LEU A 229 -7.10 -8.16 6.77
CA LEU A 229 -6.02 -7.56 7.57
C LEU A 229 -4.63 -7.97 7.07
N GLY A 230 -4.47 -9.21 6.60
CA GLY A 230 -3.23 -9.66 5.94
C GLY A 230 -2.93 -8.84 4.69
N ARG A 231 -3.93 -8.62 3.83
CA ARG A 231 -3.83 -7.72 2.68
C ARG A 231 -3.52 -6.29 3.13
N ALA A 232 -4.24 -5.74 4.10
CA ALA A 232 -4.03 -4.39 4.60
C ALA A 232 -2.59 -4.15 5.13
N LEU A 233 -1.98 -5.12 5.81
CA LEU A 233 -0.58 -5.01 6.26
C LEU A 233 0.40 -5.07 5.08
N CYS A 234 0.13 -5.90 4.06
CA CYS A 234 0.88 -5.88 2.79
C CYS A 234 0.70 -4.55 2.03
N ASP A 235 -0.51 -3.98 2.00
CA ASP A 235 -0.83 -2.71 1.34
C ASP A 235 -0.14 -1.51 2.00
N VAL A 236 0.08 -1.55 3.31
CA VAL A 236 0.94 -0.57 4.01
C VAL A 236 2.43 -0.84 3.72
N ASN A 237 2.86 -2.10 3.70
CA ASN A 237 4.22 -2.48 3.34
C ASN A 237 4.53 -2.24 1.84
N CYS A 238 3.53 -1.95 1.00
CA CYS A 238 3.71 -1.54 -0.39
C CYS A 238 3.80 -0.01 -0.48
N PHE A 239 5.00 0.53 -0.68
CA PHE A 239 5.24 1.97 -0.70
C PHE A 239 6.42 2.36 -1.63
N CYS A 240 6.46 3.63 -2.02
CA CYS A 240 7.59 4.23 -2.73
C CYS A 240 8.53 4.98 -1.80
N LEU A 241 9.82 4.98 -2.15
CA LEU A 241 10.81 5.85 -1.53
C LEU A 241 10.51 7.34 -1.80
N PRO A 242 10.98 8.26 -0.94
CA PRO A 242 10.72 9.69 -1.11
C PRO A 242 11.04 10.22 -2.52
N ARG A 243 10.22 11.16 -3.00
CA ARG A 243 10.21 11.75 -4.35
C ARG A 243 9.68 10.85 -5.48
N TRP A 244 9.49 9.55 -5.25
CA TRP A 244 8.79 8.67 -6.19
C TRP A 244 7.29 8.61 -5.86
N VAL A 245 6.46 8.45 -6.89
CA VAL A 245 4.99 8.36 -6.77
C VAL A 245 4.55 6.93 -7.03
N GLN A 246 3.75 6.36 -6.13
CA GLN A 246 3.19 5.02 -6.29
C GLN A 246 2.18 5.00 -7.44
N TYR A 247 2.37 4.12 -8.42
CA TYR A 247 1.31 3.86 -9.39
C TYR A 247 0.12 3.17 -8.69
N ALA A 248 -1.07 3.69 -8.94
CA ALA A 248 -2.32 3.18 -8.41
C ALA A 248 -3.46 3.37 -9.43
N SER A 249 -4.40 2.43 -9.47
CA SER A 249 -5.67 2.60 -10.21
C SER A 249 -6.84 2.81 -9.25
N GLY A 250 -7.95 3.37 -9.77
CA GLY A 250 -9.11 3.73 -8.96
C GLY A 250 -8.91 4.96 -8.05
N THR A 251 -9.85 5.17 -7.12
CA THR A 251 -9.89 6.36 -6.25
C THR A 251 -9.71 5.95 -4.79
N PRO A 252 -8.74 6.51 -4.03
CA PRO A 252 -8.52 6.17 -2.62
C PRO A 252 -9.81 6.17 -1.79
N GLY A 253 -10.01 5.10 -1.01
CA GLY A 253 -11.21 4.91 -0.20
C GLY A 253 -12.40 4.23 -0.90
N TYR A 254 -12.31 3.93 -2.21
CA TYR A 254 -13.31 3.15 -2.95
C TYR A 254 -12.83 1.70 -3.24
N PRO A 255 -13.74 0.71 -3.39
CA PRO A 255 -13.37 -0.70 -3.53
C PRO A 255 -12.52 -1.07 -4.74
N GLN A 256 -12.51 -0.25 -5.79
CA GLN A 256 -11.67 -0.43 -6.99
C GLN A 256 -10.27 0.18 -6.86
N TYR A 257 -9.92 0.79 -5.73
CA TYR A 257 -8.58 1.33 -5.51
C TYR A 257 -7.54 0.22 -5.34
N ARG A 258 -6.45 0.28 -6.10
CA ARG A 258 -5.31 -0.64 -5.98
C ARG A 258 -3.99 0.11 -6.06
N LYS A 259 -3.05 -0.19 -5.16
CA LYS A 259 -1.63 0.10 -5.35
C LYS A 259 -1.00 -1.00 -6.22
N TYR A 260 -0.02 -0.62 -7.03
CA TYR A 260 0.84 -1.56 -7.75
C TYR A 260 2.25 -1.55 -7.16
N GLY A 261 3.02 -2.61 -7.37
CA GLY A 261 4.42 -2.77 -6.99
C GLY A 261 5.40 -1.88 -7.78
N GLU A 262 4.93 -0.71 -8.23
CA GLU A 262 5.60 0.15 -9.21
C GLU A 262 5.61 1.61 -8.73
N CYS A 263 6.79 2.22 -8.85
CA CYS A 263 7.06 3.60 -8.49
C CYS A 263 7.50 4.40 -9.71
N LEU A 264 6.91 5.58 -9.90
CA LEU A 264 7.16 6.48 -11.02
C LEU A 264 7.85 7.77 -10.56
N PHE A 265 8.80 8.26 -11.36
CA PHE A 265 9.45 9.55 -11.18
C PHE A 265 9.38 10.35 -12.48
N LEU A 266 8.76 11.52 -12.46
CA LEU A 266 8.76 12.45 -13.59
C LEU A 266 10.06 13.27 -13.59
N GLN A 267 10.90 13.10 -14.61
CA GLN A 267 11.97 14.03 -14.90
C GLN A 267 11.42 15.17 -15.77
N THR A 268 11.32 16.37 -15.19
CA THR A 268 10.79 17.57 -15.86
C THR A 268 11.81 18.31 -16.72
N LEU A 269 13.09 17.90 -16.71
CA LEU A 269 14.08 18.37 -17.68
C LEU A 269 14.01 17.50 -18.95
N PRO A 270 13.70 18.08 -20.13
CA PRO A 270 13.59 17.30 -21.37
C PRO A 270 14.93 16.68 -21.81
N ALA A 271 14.87 15.45 -22.33
CA ALA A 271 16.04 14.73 -22.86
C ALA A 271 15.69 13.93 -24.12
N THR A 272 16.70 13.45 -24.84
CA THR A 272 16.50 12.41 -25.87
C THR A 272 16.11 11.09 -25.20
N TRP A 273 15.46 10.17 -25.92
CA TRP A 273 15.05 8.87 -25.35
C TRP A 273 16.26 8.07 -24.84
N ASP A 274 17.34 8.04 -25.63
CA ASP A 274 18.57 7.33 -25.25
C ASP A 274 19.25 7.90 -24.00
N THR A 275 19.18 9.23 -23.81
CA THR A 275 19.69 9.91 -22.61
C THR A 275 18.76 9.67 -21.42
N ALA A 276 17.44 9.76 -21.64
CA ALA A 276 16.42 9.57 -20.63
C ALA A 276 16.51 8.17 -20.01
N ARG A 277 16.71 7.15 -20.85
CA ARG A 277 16.97 5.76 -20.43
C ARG A 277 18.19 5.62 -19.52
N GLN A 278 19.32 6.22 -19.90
CA GLN A 278 20.56 6.20 -19.10
C GLN A 278 20.36 6.88 -17.73
N VAL A 279 19.58 7.96 -17.67
CA VAL A 279 19.22 8.60 -16.41
C VAL A 279 18.35 7.67 -15.56
N CYS A 280 17.31 7.04 -16.11
CA CYS A 280 16.48 6.10 -15.35
C CYS A 280 17.28 4.91 -14.80
N GLN A 281 18.21 4.37 -15.59
CA GLN A 281 19.12 3.29 -15.16
C GLN A 281 20.00 3.67 -13.97
N THR A 282 20.29 4.96 -13.77
CA THR A 282 21.14 5.47 -12.67
C THR A 282 20.37 6.07 -11.50
N MET A 283 19.04 6.17 -11.57
CA MET A 283 18.21 6.82 -10.54
C MET A 283 17.94 5.98 -9.27
N THR A 284 18.17 4.67 -9.30
CA THR A 284 18.01 3.79 -8.13
C THR A 284 19.15 2.77 -8.03
N VAL A 285 19.42 2.29 -6.81
CA VAL A 285 20.43 1.24 -6.55
C VAL A 285 20.04 -0.10 -7.21
N THR A 286 18.74 -0.35 -7.39
CA THR A 286 18.17 -1.51 -8.08
C THR A 286 18.20 -1.39 -9.62
N GLY A 287 18.52 -0.21 -10.15
CA GLY A 287 18.28 0.16 -11.54
C GLY A 287 16.82 0.54 -11.80
N GLY A 288 16.62 1.67 -12.48
CA GLY A 288 15.34 2.06 -13.07
C GLY A 288 15.33 1.87 -14.58
N TYR A 289 14.18 2.12 -15.20
CA TYR A 289 13.99 2.06 -16.65
C TYR A 289 12.95 3.09 -17.10
N LEU A 290 12.81 3.33 -18.40
CA LEU A 290 11.73 4.21 -18.90
C LEU A 290 10.37 3.53 -18.74
N MET A 291 9.41 4.26 -18.18
CA MET A 291 8.10 3.74 -17.76
C MET A 291 7.35 2.99 -18.85
N ASP A 292 6.85 1.80 -18.51
CA ASP A 292 5.94 1.03 -19.36
C ASP A 292 4.49 1.52 -19.25
N GLU A 293 3.72 1.41 -20.33
CA GLU A 293 2.28 1.69 -20.33
C GLU A 293 1.53 0.43 -20.76
N LEU A 294 1.29 -0.45 -19.79
CA LEU A 294 0.69 -1.76 -19.99
C LEU A 294 -0.84 -1.78 -19.95
N ASP A 295 -1.47 -0.70 -19.51
CA ASP A 295 -2.92 -0.49 -19.63
C ASP A 295 -3.31 1.00 -19.70
N ALA A 296 -4.60 1.24 -19.96
CA ALA A 296 -5.17 2.57 -20.08
C ALA A 296 -5.22 3.34 -18.75
N ASP A 297 -5.27 2.67 -17.60
CA ASP A 297 -5.28 3.29 -16.28
C ASP A 297 -3.89 3.83 -15.94
N LYS A 298 -2.82 3.12 -16.32
CA LYS A 298 -1.44 3.59 -16.19
C LYS A 298 -1.14 4.76 -17.12
N GLN A 299 -1.60 4.71 -18.37
CA GLN A 299 -1.52 5.88 -19.28
C GLN A 299 -2.35 7.07 -18.76
N TYR A 300 -3.49 6.84 -18.12
CA TYR A 300 -4.28 7.88 -17.46
C TYR A 300 -3.59 8.46 -16.22
N PHE A 301 -3.00 7.62 -15.37
CA PHE A 301 -2.23 8.04 -14.21
C PHE A 301 -1.03 8.89 -14.62
N ALA A 302 -0.22 8.39 -15.56
CA ALA A 302 0.98 9.05 -16.05
C ALA A 302 0.69 10.44 -16.64
N LYS A 303 -0.25 10.56 -17.60
CA LYS A 303 -0.58 11.87 -18.19
C LYS A 303 -1.19 12.85 -17.20
N THR A 304 -1.90 12.36 -16.18
CA THR A 304 -2.48 13.21 -15.12
C THR A 304 -1.39 13.73 -14.19
N LEU A 305 -0.51 12.86 -13.71
CA LEU A 305 0.66 13.22 -12.89
C LEU A 305 1.60 14.18 -13.63
N ALA A 306 1.86 13.90 -14.92
CA ALA A 306 2.68 14.74 -15.77
C ALA A 306 2.07 16.14 -15.94
N THR A 307 0.78 16.22 -16.30
CA THR A 307 0.09 17.50 -16.53
C THR A 307 -0.04 18.33 -15.25
N ALA A 308 -0.25 17.69 -14.09
CA ALA A 308 -0.34 18.38 -12.80
C ALA A 308 1.02 18.94 -12.34
N THR A 309 2.13 18.31 -12.75
CA THR A 309 3.50 18.70 -12.34
C THR A 309 4.18 19.63 -13.36
N HIS A 310 3.86 19.48 -14.65
CA HIS A 310 4.44 20.22 -15.76
C HIS A 310 3.37 20.40 -16.88
N PRO A 311 2.57 21.49 -16.82
CA PRO A 311 1.42 21.70 -17.72
C PRO A 311 1.76 21.66 -19.22
N GLU A 312 3.00 21.98 -19.58
CA GLU A 312 3.55 21.95 -20.93
C GLU A 312 3.44 20.56 -21.59
N VAL A 313 3.35 19.48 -20.81
CA VAL A 313 3.12 18.11 -21.32
C VAL A 313 1.86 18.02 -22.18
N GLN A 314 0.83 18.84 -21.93
CA GLN A 314 -0.37 18.90 -22.76
C GLN A 314 -0.09 19.31 -24.22
N SER A 315 1.07 19.89 -24.55
CA SER A 315 1.49 20.21 -25.93
C SER A 315 2.77 19.50 -26.34
N GLN A 316 3.71 19.27 -25.42
CA GLN A 316 5.03 18.69 -25.70
C GLN A 316 5.08 17.16 -25.62
N GLY A 317 4.17 16.53 -24.86
CA GLY A 317 4.19 15.07 -24.64
C GLY A 317 5.28 14.60 -23.68
N TYR A 318 5.40 13.28 -23.53
CA TYR A 318 6.44 12.62 -22.72
C TYR A 318 6.95 11.33 -23.38
N TRP A 319 8.19 10.93 -23.10
CA TRP A 319 8.72 9.63 -23.54
C TRP A 319 8.15 8.48 -22.70
N THR A 320 7.81 7.37 -23.37
CA THR A 320 7.51 6.08 -22.72
C THR A 320 8.69 5.12 -22.91
N GLY A 321 8.67 3.97 -22.23
CA GLY A 321 9.68 2.92 -22.37
C GLY A 321 9.59 2.12 -23.68
N LEU A 322 8.58 2.32 -24.52
CA LEU A 322 8.41 1.54 -25.74
C LEU A 322 9.41 1.98 -26.82
N ASN A 323 10.20 1.03 -27.31
CA ASN A 323 11.08 1.21 -28.45
C ASN A 323 10.97 0.05 -29.45
N ASN A 324 11.51 0.23 -30.64
CA ASN A 324 11.71 -0.83 -31.62
C ASN A 324 13.19 -1.20 -31.65
N LYS A 325 13.51 -2.43 -31.27
CA LYS A 325 14.86 -2.98 -31.32
C LYS A 325 14.87 -4.14 -32.31
N ASP A 326 15.79 -4.08 -33.27
CA ASP A 326 16.02 -5.13 -34.28
C ASP A 326 14.74 -5.59 -35.03
N GLY A 327 13.77 -4.67 -35.19
CA GLY A 327 12.47 -4.89 -35.86
C GLY A 327 11.30 -5.13 -34.92
N PHE A 328 11.53 -5.47 -33.65
CA PHE A 328 10.50 -5.82 -32.67
C PHE A 328 10.22 -4.68 -31.70
N TRP A 329 8.95 -4.46 -31.35
CA TRP A 329 8.55 -3.48 -30.33
C TRP A 329 8.68 -4.08 -28.93
N SER A 330 9.29 -3.34 -28.00
CA SER A 330 9.55 -3.76 -26.63
C SER A 330 9.54 -2.59 -25.65
N TRP A 331 8.98 -2.80 -24.46
CA TRP A 331 9.12 -1.92 -23.31
C TRP A 331 10.50 -2.09 -22.67
N ASP A 332 11.18 -0.98 -22.39
CA ASP A 332 12.41 -0.98 -21.62
C ASP A 332 12.21 -1.63 -20.24
N ARG A 333 13.17 -2.47 -19.84
CA ARG A 333 13.27 -3.08 -18.51
C ARG A 333 14.67 -2.86 -17.91
N GLY A 334 15.38 -1.83 -18.39
CA GLY A 334 16.72 -1.44 -17.98
C GLY A 334 17.82 -2.37 -18.52
N THR A 335 17.56 -3.67 -18.59
CA THR A 335 18.49 -4.71 -19.06
C THR A 335 17.83 -5.69 -20.04
N GLY A 336 18.63 -6.56 -20.67
CA GLY A 336 18.14 -7.61 -21.56
C GLY A 336 17.50 -7.09 -22.85
N ASN A 337 16.40 -7.75 -23.25
CA ASN A 337 15.64 -7.46 -24.47
C ASN A 337 14.34 -6.67 -24.21
N GLY A 338 14.13 -6.17 -22.99
CA GLY A 338 12.87 -5.57 -22.58
C GLY A 338 11.73 -6.60 -22.43
N LEU A 339 10.49 -6.09 -22.31
CA LEU A 339 9.26 -6.87 -22.42
C LEU A 339 8.67 -6.62 -23.82
N PRO A 340 8.59 -7.62 -24.72
CA PRO A 340 7.99 -7.43 -26.05
C PRO A 340 6.56 -6.91 -25.97
N LEU A 341 6.11 -6.16 -26.99
CA LEU A 341 4.71 -5.80 -27.16
C LEU A 341 4.00 -6.92 -27.94
N ALA A 342 3.09 -7.64 -27.29
CA ALA A 342 2.31 -8.72 -27.89
C ALA A 342 1.15 -8.20 -28.77
N GLY A 343 0.48 -9.10 -29.50
CA GLY A 343 -0.61 -8.74 -30.42
C GLY A 343 -1.95 -8.43 -29.74
N ASP A 344 -2.11 -8.89 -28.49
CA ASP A 344 -3.26 -8.73 -27.60
C ASP A 344 -3.03 -7.71 -26.47
N ASP A 345 -1.84 -7.08 -26.42
CA ASP A 345 -1.48 -6.06 -25.43
C ASP A 345 -2.29 -4.76 -25.58
N TYR A 346 -2.31 -3.97 -24.51
CA TYR A 346 -2.74 -2.57 -24.58
C TYR A 346 -1.92 -1.81 -25.62
N SER A 347 -2.62 -1.08 -26.49
CA SER A 347 -2.03 -0.45 -27.67
C SER A 347 -2.68 0.91 -27.92
N ASN A 348 -1.89 1.99 -27.80
CA ASN A 348 -2.39 3.37 -27.86
C ASN A 348 -1.82 4.17 -29.04
N TRP A 349 -1.41 3.50 -30.13
CA TRP A 349 -0.95 4.13 -31.36
C TRP A 349 -1.92 5.19 -31.92
N MET A 350 -1.36 6.29 -32.40
CA MET A 350 -2.06 7.25 -33.25
C MET A 350 -2.38 6.59 -34.60
N SER A 351 -3.50 6.95 -35.23
CA SER A 351 -3.82 6.44 -36.58
C SER A 351 -2.70 6.78 -37.57
N GLY A 352 -2.23 5.78 -38.32
CA GLY A 352 -1.06 5.87 -39.21
C GLY A 352 0.29 5.61 -38.54
N TYR A 353 0.32 5.20 -37.26
CA TYR A 353 1.53 4.83 -36.52
C TYR A 353 1.44 3.35 -36.06
N PRO A 354 2.58 2.65 -35.87
CA PRO A 354 3.95 3.13 -36.06
C PRO A 354 4.32 3.36 -37.53
N MET A 355 5.05 4.43 -37.81
CA MET A 355 5.62 4.71 -39.14
C MET A 355 6.88 3.88 -39.37
N ALA A 356 7.00 3.24 -40.54
CA ALA A 356 8.24 2.57 -40.95
C ALA A 356 9.37 3.59 -41.22
N GLY A 357 10.57 3.34 -40.71
CA GLY A 357 11.74 4.20 -40.89
C GLY A 357 12.69 4.19 -39.69
N SER A 358 13.50 5.24 -39.56
CA SER A 358 14.52 5.41 -38.50
C SER A 358 13.96 5.91 -37.15
N ALA A 359 12.64 6.03 -37.02
CA ALA A 359 11.97 6.46 -35.80
C ALA A 359 11.68 5.24 -34.93
N GLN A 360 12.51 4.97 -33.91
CA GLN A 360 12.45 3.73 -33.13
C GLN A 360 12.03 3.92 -31.67
N CYS A 361 11.73 5.13 -31.19
CA CYS A 361 11.38 5.36 -29.78
C CYS A 361 10.04 6.07 -29.63
N VAL A 362 9.23 5.71 -28.63
CA VAL A 362 7.83 6.15 -28.53
C VAL A 362 7.63 7.25 -27.50
N ALA A 363 6.91 8.30 -27.93
CA ALA A 363 6.37 9.31 -27.04
C ALA A 363 4.83 9.28 -27.07
N ASP A 364 4.23 9.55 -25.91
CA ASP A 364 2.85 9.99 -25.84
C ASP A 364 2.79 11.47 -26.23
N VAL A 365 2.02 11.81 -27.26
CA VAL A 365 1.85 13.18 -27.74
C VAL A 365 0.39 13.59 -27.74
N LYS A 366 0.13 14.90 -27.70
CA LYS A 366 -1.22 15.45 -27.82
C LYS A 366 -1.91 14.96 -29.10
N PHE A 367 -3.10 14.37 -28.96
CA PHE A 367 -4.00 14.07 -30.06
C PHE A 367 -5.17 15.07 -30.09
N SER A 368 -5.93 15.21 -29.00
CA SER A 368 -7.00 16.20 -28.87
C SER A 368 -7.34 16.45 -27.40
N GLY A 369 -7.41 17.71 -26.96
CA GLY A 369 -7.64 18.06 -25.55
C GLY A 369 -6.62 17.40 -24.63
N PHE A 370 -7.11 16.56 -23.70
CA PHE A 370 -6.34 15.71 -22.77
C PHE A 370 -6.05 14.29 -23.31
N ILE A 371 -6.49 13.95 -24.52
CA ILE A 371 -6.22 12.65 -25.15
C ILE A 371 -4.80 12.69 -25.72
N MET A 372 -3.98 11.75 -25.27
CA MET A 372 -2.62 11.52 -25.75
C MET A 372 -2.55 10.16 -26.45
N LYS A 373 -1.72 10.08 -27.51
CA LYS A 373 -1.54 8.91 -28.37
C LYS A 373 -0.07 8.69 -28.68
N TRP A 374 0.32 7.42 -28.81
CA TRP A 374 1.69 7.03 -29.14
C TRP A 374 2.07 7.40 -30.57
N LYS A 375 3.27 7.96 -30.71
CA LYS A 375 3.99 8.10 -31.98
C LYS A 375 5.43 7.62 -31.80
N ASN A 376 5.95 6.90 -32.79
CA ASN A 376 7.38 6.64 -32.86
C ASN A 376 8.11 7.85 -33.46
N LEU A 377 9.27 8.17 -32.90
CA LEU A 377 10.10 9.34 -33.14
C LEU A 377 11.60 8.94 -33.14
N PRO A 378 12.52 9.81 -33.59
CA PRO A 378 13.96 9.56 -33.49
C PRO A 378 14.43 9.52 -32.03
N CYS A 379 15.13 8.46 -31.65
CA CYS A 379 15.58 8.24 -30.26
C CYS A 379 16.60 9.29 -29.77
N SER A 380 17.43 9.82 -30.67
CA SER A 380 18.56 10.73 -30.38
C SER A 380 18.53 12.02 -31.22
N SER A 381 17.41 12.76 -31.21
CA SER A 381 17.31 14.09 -31.85
C SER A 381 17.07 15.22 -30.82
N PRO A 382 18.13 15.75 -30.17
CA PRO A 382 17.99 16.62 -28.99
C PRO A 382 17.34 17.99 -29.28
N PHE A 383 17.43 18.49 -30.51
CA PHE A 383 16.90 19.82 -30.86
C PHE A 383 15.47 19.79 -31.42
N THR A 384 14.88 18.61 -31.63
CA THR A 384 13.52 18.46 -32.20
C THR A 384 12.58 17.61 -31.34
N ASP A 385 13.13 16.63 -30.63
CA ASP A 385 12.36 15.58 -29.96
C ASP A 385 12.74 15.37 -28.49
N ALA A 386 13.54 16.25 -27.89
CA ALA A 386 13.75 16.21 -26.45
C ALA A 386 12.43 16.44 -25.70
N ARG A 387 12.06 15.52 -24.82
CA ARG A 387 10.79 15.52 -24.06
C ARG A 387 11.06 15.14 -22.61
N VAL A 388 10.17 15.55 -21.72
CA VAL A 388 10.14 15.04 -20.34
C VAL A 388 9.78 13.55 -20.34
N TYR A 389 10.06 12.85 -19.24
CA TYR A 389 9.96 11.40 -19.22
C TYR A 389 9.69 10.85 -17.82
N PHE A 390 9.04 9.70 -17.78
CA PHE A 390 8.88 8.92 -16.55
C PHE A 390 9.95 7.83 -16.47
N CYS A 391 10.69 7.84 -15.37
CA CYS A 391 11.42 6.67 -14.92
C CYS A 391 10.51 5.81 -14.03
N GLN A 392 10.69 4.50 -14.11
CA GLN A 392 9.99 3.50 -13.31
C GLN A 392 11.01 2.63 -12.55
N THR A 393 10.62 2.22 -11.34
CA THR A 393 11.34 1.24 -10.53
C THR A 393 10.33 0.39 -9.75
N ARG A 394 10.75 -0.76 -9.22
CA ARG A 394 9.90 -1.57 -8.33
C ARG A 394 9.70 -0.83 -7.01
N SER A 395 8.49 -0.87 -6.46
CA SER A 395 8.23 -0.35 -5.13
C SER A 395 8.88 -1.18 -4.04
N CYS A 396 8.93 -0.64 -2.84
CA CYS A 396 9.14 -1.45 -1.66
C CYS A 396 7.90 -2.34 -1.48
N ASP A 397 8.10 -3.64 -1.31
CA ASP A 397 7.06 -4.65 -1.08
C ASP A 397 7.68 -5.85 -0.33
N THR A 398 6.88 -6.82 0.10
CA THR A 398 7.39 -7.92 0.97
C THR A 398 8.54 -8.73 0.35
N ASP A 399 8.77 -8.69 -0.96
CA ASP A 399 9.94 -9.31 -1.58
C ASP A 399 11.10 -8.31 -1.76
N ASN A 400 10.80 -7.05 -2.09
CA ASN A 400 11.78 -5.97 -2.30
C ASN A 400 11.95 -5.06 -1.07
N TYR A 401 12.92 -5.40 -0.21
CA TYR A 401 13.25 -4.63 1.01
C TYR A 401 14.01 -3.32 0.72
N CYS A 402 13.70 -2.26 1.47
CA CYS A 402 14.17 -0.89 1.23
C CYS A 402 14.73 -0.17 2.48
N GLY A 403 15.19 -0.89 3.51
CA GLY A 403 15.69 -0.28 4.77
C GLY A 403 16.91 -0.98 5.34
#